data_AF-A0A533B334-F1
#
_entry.id   AF-A0A533B334-F1
#
_cell.length_a   1.000
_cell.length_b   1.000
_cell.length_c   1.000
_cell.angle_alpha   90.00
_cell.angle_beta   90.00
_cell.angle_gamma   90.00
#
_symmetry.space_group_name_H-M   'P 1'
#
loop_
_entity.id
_entity.type
_entity.pdbx_description
1 polymer ?
#
loop_
_entity_poly.entity_id
_entity_poly.type
_entity_poly.pdbx_seq_one_letter_code
_entity_poly.pdbx_strand_id
1 'polypeptide(L)'
;MSLTQAEADGLLEMPKVFIDPAPLEFTLTQPMNYERVLHSTDRREEFLLTIERGRRKHIRLKYQTRARRVIILARLELNGPPHKNPPYSPYKPGEWISETHLHVYREGFDDRIAYELVDAPRWPDPNITDGIPALEHFMRYCAVTQWPPIQTSL
;
A
#
# COMPACT_ATOMS: atom_id res chain seq x y z
N MET A 1 -1.46 -19.08 -4.59
CA MET A 1 -2.70 -19.37 -3.85
C MET A 1 -3.49 -18.10 -3.79
N SER A 2 -4.76 -18.12 -4.20
CA SER A 2 -5.70 -17.02 -3.98
C SER A 2 -6.23 -17.09 -2.54
N LEU A 3 -6.45 -15.94 -1.91
CA LEU A 3 -7.09 -15.84 -0.60
C LEU A 3 -8.59 -15.69 -0.78
N THR A 4 -9.37 -16.19 0.17
CA THR A 4 -10.75 -15.71 0.35
C THR A 4 -10.75 -14.24 0.78
N GLN A 5 -11.85 -13.53 0.56
CA GLN A 5 -11.95 -12.13 0.96
C GLN A 5 -11.78 -11.98 2.48
N ALA A 6 -12.35 -12.88 3.27
CA ALA A 6 -12.23 -12.87 4.72
C ALA A 6 -10.78 -13.07 5.21
N GLU A 7 -10.00 -13.95 4.56
CA GLU A 7 -8.58 -14.11 4.86
C GLU A 7 -7.77 -12.87 4.50
N ALA A 8 -8.04 -12.27 3.35
CA ALA A 8 -7.33 -11.06 2.91
C ALA A 8 -7.63 -9.87 3.83
N ASP A 9 -8.89 -9.68 4.21
CA ASP A 9 -9.29 -8.66 5.17
C ASP A 9 -8.67 -8.90 6.55
N GLY A 10 -8.69 -10.16 7.02
CA GLY A 10 -8.04 -10.54 8.28
C GLY A 10 -6.53 -10.26 8.28
N LEU A 11 -5.82 -10.54 7.18
CA LEU A 11 -4.39 -10.24 7.04
C LEU A 11 -4.12 -8.73 6.95
N LEU A 12 -4.97 -7.96 6.26
CA LEU A 12 -4.83 -6.52 6.14
C LEU A 12 -5.02 -5.83 7.50
N GLU A 13 -6.04 -6.24 8.25
CA GLU A 13 -6.38 -5.69 9.59
C GLU A 13 -5.51 -6.25 10.72
N MET A 14 -4.74 -7.32 10.47
CA MET A 14 -3.88 -7.93 11.48
C MET A 14 -2.85 -6.92 12.01
N PRO A 15 -2.81 -6.65 13.34
CA PRO A 15 -1.81 -5.77 13.92
C PRO A 15 -0.40 -6.26 13.62
N LYS A 16 0.45 -5.39 13.07
CA LYS A 16 1.79 -5.73 12.62
C LYS A 16 2.82 -4.66 13.00
N VAL A 17 4.07 -5.08 13.21
CA VAL A 17 5.18 -4.24 13.71
C VAL A 17 6.46 -4.50 12.92
N PHE A 18 7.32 -3.51 12.83
CA PHE A 18 8.65 -3.67 12.22
C PHE A 18 9.52 -4.61 13.05
N ILE A 19 10.28 -5.47 12.36
CA ILE A 19 11.32 -6.30 12.99
C ILE A 19 12.58 -5.48 13.24
N ASP A 20 12.97 -4.71 12.22
CA ASP A 20 14.15 -3.84 12.28
C ASP A 20 13.74 -2.47 12.84
N PRO A 21 14.34 -2.01 13.95
CA PRO A 21 14.06 -0.69 14.52
C PRO A 21 14.81 0.46 13.80
N ALA A 22 15.66 0.18 12.80
CA ALA A 22 16.36 1.22 12.05
C ALA A 22 15.38 2.22 11.42
N PRO A 23 15.74 3.52 11.33
CA PRO A 23 14.92 4.53 10.69
C PRO A 23 14.41 4.12 9.31
N LEU A 24 13.24 4.63 8.93
CA LEU A 24 12.77 4.54 7.55
C LEU A 24 13.42 5.65 6.76
N GLU A 25 14.33 5.29 5.86
CA GLU A 25 14.93 6.25 4.94
C GLU A 25 13.87 6.76 3.96
N PHE A 26 13.79 8.08 3.76
CA PHE A 26 12.88 8.69 2.81
C PHE A 26 13.57 9.83 2.05
N THR A 27 13.98 9.54 0.82
CA THR A 27 14.62 10.54 -0.05
C THR A 27 13.59 11.52 -0.62
N LEU A 28 13.92 12.80 -0.62
CA LEU A 28 13.07 13.87 -1.16
C LEU A 28 13.34 14.12 -2.65
N THR A 29 14.53 13.80 -3.17
CA THR A 29 14.85 14.01 -4.60
C THR A 29 15.31 12.76 -5.32
N GLN A 30 16.01 11.85 -4.63
CA GLN A 30 16.56 10.65 -5.25
C GLN A 30 15.53 9.53 -5.39
N PRO A 31 15.63 8.67 -6.42
CA PRO A 31 14.86 7.43 -6.47
C PRO A 31 15.11 6.56 -5.24
N MET A 32 14.08 5.84 -4.81
CA MET A 32 14.12 4.96 -3.65
C MET A 32 13.30 3.73 -3.95
N ASN A 33 13.79 2.55 -3.58
CA ASN A 33 13.04 1.31 -3.68
C ASN A 33 13.63 0.32 -2.69
N TYR A 34 12.94 0.10 -1.58
CA TYR A 34 13.34 -0.89 -0.61
C TYR A 34 12.13 -1.53 0.07
N GLU A 35 12.41 -2.59 0.80
CA GLU A 35 11.41 -3.35 1.54
C GLU A 35 11.77 -3.40 3.03
N ARG A 36 10.75 -3.42 3.87
CA ARG A 36 10.85 -3.63 5.30
C ARG A 36 9.99 -4.81 5.71
N VAL A 37 10.56 -5.68 6.53
CA VAL A 37 9.84 -6.83 7.05
C VAL A 37 9.04 -6.40 8.28
N LEU A 38 7.78 -6.79 8.29
CA LEU A 38 6.87 -6.64 9.42
C LEU A 38 6.43 -8.02 9.89
N HIS A 39 6.25 -8.19 11.19
CA HIS A 39 5.58 -9.36 11.76
C HIS A 39 4.27 -8.95 12.41
N SER A 40 3.29 -9.84 12.30
CA SER A 40 2.14 -9.87 13.21
C SER A 40 2.61 -9.80 14.67
N THR A 41 1.80 -9.21 15.54
CA THR A 41 2.16 -9.07 16.97
C THR A 41 2.33 -10.42 17.67
N ASP A 42 1.65 -11.47 17.22
CA ASP A 42 1.82 -12.85 17.69
C ASP A 42 2.95 -13.63 16.99
N ARG A 43 3.64 -12.98 16.04
CA ARG A 43 4.76 -13.50 15.23
C ARG A 43 4.44 -14.72 14.37
N ARG A 44 3.16 -14.95 14.05
CA ARG A 44 2.76 -16.10 13.20
C ARG A 44 2.77 -15.78 11.72
N GLU A 45 2.54 -14.52 11.38
CA GLU A 45 2.54 -14.03 10.00
C GLU A 45 3.60 -12.96 9.76
N GLU A 46 4.22 -13.05 8.58
CA GLU A 46 5.20 -12.12 8.05
C GLU A 46 4.64 -11.34 6.87
N PHE A 47 4.95 -10.04 6.84
CA PHE A 47 4.56 -9.12 5.80
C PHE A 47 5.77 -8.35 5.27
N LEU A 48 5.65 -7.85 4.04
CA LEU A 48 6.65 -6.99 3.42
C LEU A 48 6.00 -5.65 3.09
N LEU A 49 6.55 -4.57 3.63
CA LEU A 49 6.23 -3.20 3.26
C LEU A 49 7.25 -2.71 2.23
N THR A 50 6.82 -2.45 1.01
CA THR A 50 7.63 -1.80 -0.02
C THR A 50 7.40 -0.29 0.02
N ILE A 51 8.49 0.48 -0.04
CA ILE A 51 8.47 1.93 -0.18
C ILE A 51 9.27 2.27 -1.45
N GLU A 52 8.58 2.78 -2.46
CA GLU A 52 9.19 3.18 -3.73
C GLU A 52 8.91 4.65 -4.03
N ARG A 53 9.96 5.37 -4.42
CA ARG A 53 9.92 6.67 -5.09
C ARG A 53 10.54 6.49 -6.47
N GLY A 54 9.71 6.57 -7.49
CA GLY A 54 10.16 6.52 -8.88
C GLY A 54 10.35 7.92 -9.46
N ARG A 55 11.15 8.00 -10.53
CA ARG A 55 11.29 9.21 -11.33
C ARG A 55 10.81 8.94 -12.76
N ARG A 56 9.72 9.58 -13.17
CA ARG A 56 9.27 9.68 -14.58
C ARG A 56 9.15 11.16 -14.96
N LYS A 57 8.14 11.55 -15.75
CA LYS A 57 7.78 12.96 -16.02
C LYS A 57 7.40 13.71 -14.73
N HIS A 58 6.85 13.00 -13.75
CA HIS A 58 6.50 13.51 -12.41
C HIS A 58 7.04 12.57 -11.32
N ILE A 59 7.07 13.06 -10.08
CA ILE A 59 7.40 12.26 -8.90
C ILE A 59 6.24 11.31 -8.65
N ARG A 60 6.54 10.01 -8.62
CA ARG A 60 5.58 8.97 -8.25
C ARG A 60 6.01 8.28 -6.97
N LEU A 61 5.05 7.92 -6.15
CA LEU A 61 5.28 7.15 -4.94
C LEU A 61 4.39 5.91 -4.95
N LYS A 62 4.96 4.79 -4.52
CA LYS A 62 4.24 3.54 -4.34
C LYS A 62 4.53 2.99 -2.96
N TYR A 63 3.48 2.74 -2.19
CA TYR A 63 3.55 2.02 -0.94
C TYR A 63 2.74 0.73 -1.07
N GLN A 64 3.31 -0.39 -0.64
CA GLN A 64 2.66 -1.68 -0.84
C GLN A 64 2.91 -2.60 0.35
N THR A 65 1.85 -3.24 0.84
CA THR A 65 1.96 -4.29 1.85
C THR A 65 1.63 -5.63 1.22
N ARG A 66 2.53 -6.60 1.37
CA ARG A 66 2.34 -7.99 0.94
C ARG A 66 2.32 -8.94 2.11
N ALA A 67 1.49 -9.97 2.03
CA ALA A 67 1.54 -11.16 2.89
C ALA A 67 2.02 -12.37 2.08
N ARG A 68 2.50 -13.41 2.79
CA ARG A 68 2.92 -14.69 2.19
C ARG A 68 3.86 -14.46 0.99
N ARG A 69 4.76 -13.50 1.13
CA ARG A 69 5.76 -12.99 0.17
C ARG A 69 5.20 -12.28 -1.08
N VAL A 70 4.20 -12.83 -1.74
CA VAL A 70 3.77 -12.36 -3.07
C VAL A 70 2.37 -11.75 -3.12
N ILE A 71 1.53 -11.98 -2.10
CA ILE A 71 0.12 -11.57 -2.14
C ILE A 71 0.01 -10.12 -1.71
N ILE A 72 -0.40 -9.24 -2.62
CA ILE A 72 -0.56 -7.81 -2.34
C ILE A 72 -1.90 -7.59 -1.66
N LEU A 73 -1.86 -7.14 -0.40
CA LEU A 73 -3.06 -6.82 0.37
C LEU A 73 -3.58 -5.43 0.04
N ALA A 74 -2.65 -4.48 -0.11
CA ALA A 74 -2.93 -3.11 -0.52
C ALA A 74 -1.71 -2.50 -1.22
N ARG A 75 -1.97 -1.59 -2.17
CA ARG A 75 -0.96 -0.75 -2.82
C ARG A 75 -1.53 0.64 -3.04
N LEU A 76 -0.90 1.65 -2.45
CA LEU A 76 -1.18 3.05 -2.76
C LEU A 76 -0.22 3.51 -3.86
N GLU A 77 -0.76 4.06 -4.94
CA GLU A 77 -0.01 4.78 -5.99
C GLU A 77 -0.36 6.27 -5.89
N LEU A 78 0.66 7.13 -5.85
CA LEU A 78 0.51 8.59 -5.89
C LEU A 78 1.20 9.12 -7.15
N ASN A 79 0.44 9.82 -8.00
CA ASN A 79 0.89 10.28 -9.32
C ASN A 79 1.49 9.13 -10.16
N GLY A 80 0.90 7.93 -10.02
CA GLY A 80 1.24 6.75 -10.80
C GLY A 80 0.56 6.78 -12.19
N PRO A 81 0.75 5.74 -13.01
CA PRO A 81 -0.05 5.59 -14.23
C PRO A 81 -1.54 5.42 -13.86
N PRO A 82 -2.49 6.00 -14.60
CA PRO A 82 -3.89 5.67 -14.46
C PRO A 82 -4.12 4.15 -14.60
N HIS A 83 -5.09 3.61 -13.86
CA HIS A 83 -5.37 2.17 -13.86
C HIS A 83 -6.75 1.88 -14.44
N LYS A 84 -6.83 0.92 -15.38
CA LYS A 84 -8.12 0.48 -15.94
C LYS A 84 -8.64 -0.73 -15.18
N ASN A 85 -9.78 -0.58 -14.51
CA ASN A 85 -10.37 -1.67 -13.76
C ASN A 85 -10.90 -2.78 -14.70
N PRO A 86 -10.88 -4.06 -14.27
CA PRO A 86 -11.42 -5.17 -15.05
C PRO A 86 -12.90 -4.97 -15.40
N PRO A 87 -13.38 -5.43 -16.58
CA PRO A 87 -14.77 -5.26 -17.02
C PRO A 87 -15.84 -5.86 -16.09
N TYR A 88 -15.48 -6.82 -15.25
CA TYR A 88 -16.40 -7.47 -14.30
C TYR A 88 -16.11 -7.11 -12.85
N SER A 89 -15.29 -6.07 -12.62
CA SER A 89 -14.98 -5.62 -11.26
C SER A 89 -16.20 -4.99 -10.58
N PRO A 90 -16.33 -5.13 -9.26
CA PRO A 90 -17.43 -4.56 -8.49
C PRO A 90 -17.37 -3.02 -8.35
N TYR A 91 -16.29 -2.37 -8.80
CA TYR A 91 -16.12 -0.93 -8.69
C TYR A 91 -15.63 -0.36 -10.03
N LYS A 92 -16.43 0.53 -10.63
CA LYS A 92 -16.19 1.19 -11.92
C LYS A 92 -15.69 0.20 -13.02
N PRO A 93 -16.51 -0.81 -13.38
CA PRO A 93 -16.11 -1.87 -14.30
C PRO A 93 -15.66 -1.34 -15.66
N GLY A 94 -14.43 -1.66 -16.07
CA GLY A 94 -13.88 -1.26 -17.37
C GLY A 94 -13.52 0.22 -17.48
N GLU A 95 -13.67 1.01 -16.41
CA GLU A 95 -13.34 2.43 -16.39
C GLU A 95 -11.89 2.67 -15.97
N TRP A 96 -11.39 3.88 -16.28
CA TRP A 96 -10.09 4.36 -15.83
C TRP A 96 -10.22 5.04 -14.47
N ILE A 97 -9.33 4.65 -13.56
CA ILE A 97 -9.09 5.28 -12.27
C ILE A 97 -7.91 6.23 -12.42
N SER A 98 -7.98 7.39 -11.76
CA SER A 98 -6.99 8.46 -11.84
C SER A 98 -5.59 8.03 -11.38
N GLU A 99 -4.59 8.89 -11.59
CA GLU A 99 -3.18 8.60 -11.28
C GLU A 99 -2.89 8.33 -9.79
N THR A 100 -3.76 8.82 -8.89
CA THR A 100 -3.64 8.65 -7.45
C THR A 100 -4.78 7.77 -6.95
N HIS A 101 -4.46 6.51 -6.63
CA HIS A 101 -5.46 5.48 -6.34
C HIS A 101 -4.91 4.40 -5.41
N LEU A 102 -5.85 3.66 -4.81
CA LEU A 102 -5.55 2.56 -3.90
C LEU A 102 -5.99 1.24 -4.53
N HIS A 103 -5.06 0.32 -4.73
CA HIS A 103 -5.37 -1.09 -4.94
C HIS A 103 -5.61 -1.77 -3.60
N VAL A 104 -6.65 -2.60 -3.53
CA VAL A 104 -6.95 -3.45 -2.37
C VAL A 104 -7.22 -4.85 -2.87
N TYR A 105 -6.74 -5.87 -2.15
CA TYR A 105 -7.01 -7.25 -2.50
C TYR A 105 -8.51 -7.51 -2.56
N ARG A 106 -8.94 -8.10 -3.67
CA ARG A 106 -10.30 -8.59 -3.86
C ARG A 106 -10.30 -10.04 -4.32
N GLU A 107 -11.06 -10.89 -3.64
CA GLU A 107 -11.20 -12.29 -4.02
C GLU A 107 -11.61 -12.42 -5.50
N GLY A 108 -10.89 -13.26 -6.26
CA GLY A 108 -11.05 -13.42 -7.70
C GLY A 108 -10.38 -12.34 -8.58
N PHE A 109 -9.93 -11.24 -7.98
CA PHE A 109 -9.25 -10.14 -8.68
C PHE A 109 -7.82 -9.88 -8.22
N ASP A 110 -7.43 -10.36 -7.03
CA ASP A 110 -6.20 -10.01 -6.35
C ASP A 110 -6.07 -8.47 -6.22
N ASP A 111 -4.94 -7.85 -6.58
CA ASP A 111 -4.73 -6.40 -6.54
C ASP A 111 -5.21 -5.67 -7.81
N ARG A 112 -5.93 -6.33 -8.72
CA ARG A 112 -6.28 -5.74 -10.03
C ARG A 112 -7.39 -4.68 -9.98
N ILE A 113 -8.01 -4.46 -8.83
CA ILE A 113 -9.03 -3.41 -8.64
C ILE A 113 -8.38 -2.24 -7.92
N ALA A 114 -8.45 -1.07 -8.54
CA ALA A 114 -8.07 0.20 -7.95
C ALA A 114 -9.33 1.01 -7.59
N TYR A 115 -9.21 1.81 -6.54
CA TYR A 115 -10.21 2.73 -6.06
C TYR A 115 -9.67 4.15 -6.13
N GLU A 116 -10.50 5.11 -6.55
CA GLU A 116 -10.26 6.51 -6.21
C GLU A 116 -10.21 6.63 -4.68
N LEU A 117 -9.34 7.47 -4.12
CA LEU A 117 -9.15 7.52 -2.66
C LEU A 117 -10.45 7.85 -1.91
N VAL A 118 -11.32 8.67 -2.50
CA VAL A 118 -12.64 9.04 -1.94
C VAL A 118 -13.60 7.87 -1.80
N ASP A 119 -13.45 6.84 -2.63
CA ASP A 119 -14.31 5.66 -2.65
C ASP A 119 -13.60 4.43 -2.03
N ALA A 120 -12.36 4.59 -1.60
CA ALA A 120 -11.51 3.50 -1.16
C ALA A 120 -12.02 2.91 0.17
N PRO A 121 -12.29 1.59 0.23
CA PRO A 121 -12.83 0.95 1.43
C PRO A 121 -11.90 1.10 2.63
N ARG A 122 -12.44 1.63 3.74
CA ARG A 122 -11.73 1.90 5.01
C ARG A 122 -10.56 2.89 4.88
N TRP A 123 -10.40 3.60 3.75
CA TRP A 123 -9.38 4.62 3.62
C TRP A 123 -9.81 5.87 4.42
N PRO A 124 -9.01 6.33 5.40
CA PRO A 124 -9.49 7.29 6.40
C PRO A 124 -9.54 8.74 5.89
N ASP A 125 -8.63 9.15 5.01
CA ASP A 125 -8.57 10.52 4.50
C ASP A 125 -8.13 10.56 3.02
N PRO A 126 -9.05 10.85 2.08
CA PRO A 126 -8.74 10.88 0.66
C PRO A 126 -7.88 12.06 0.22
N ASN A 127 -7.68 13.07 1.07
CA ASN A 127 -6.93 14.28 0.72
C ASN A 127 -5.43 14.14 1.00
N ILE A 128 -5.01 13.10 1.71
CA ILE A 128 -3.61 12.92 2.08
C ILE A 128 -2.87 12.15 0.99
N THR A 129 -2.24 12.93 0.12
CA THR A 129 -1.50 12.46 -1.07
C THR A 129 -0.05 12.95 -1.09
N ASP A 130 0.48 13.40 0.06
CA ASP A 130 1.85 13.88 0.19
C ASP A 130 2.74 12.82 0.85
N GLY A 131 3.97 12.68 0.35
CA GLY A 131 4.94 11.62 0.63
C GLY A 131 4.83 10.95 2.00
N ILE A 132 5.44 11.54 3.01
CA ILE A 132 5.50 10.96 4.36
C ILE A 132 4.11 10.86 5.00
N PRO A 133 3.25 11.90 5.00
CA PRO A 133 1.90 11.79 5.53
C PRO A 133 1.08 10.63 4.92
N ALA A 134 1.22 10.39 3.61
CA ALA A 134 0.55 9.29 2.92
C ALA A 134 1.15 7.93 3.28
N LEU A 135 2.48 7.84 3.46
CA LEU A 135 3.14 6.63 3.96
C LEU A 135 2.62 6.27 5.36
N GLU A 136 2.53 7.24 6.26
CA GLU A 136 1.99 7.00 7.60
C GLU A 136 0.52 6.57 7.57
N HIS A 137 -0.30 7.21 6.74
CA HIS A 137 -1.69 6.79 6.57
C HIS A 137 -1.80 5.39 5.98
N PHE A 138 -0.97 5.06 5.00
CA PHE A 138 -0.92 3.73 4.42
C PHE A 138 -0.49 2.66 5.44
N MET A 139 0.49 2.98 6.30
CA MET A 139 0.90 2.10 7.40
C MET A 139 -0.24 1.87 8.39
N ARG A 140 -0.96 2.93 8.80
CA ARG A 140 -2.16 2.80 9.65
C ARG A 140 -3.26 1.96 8.99
N TYR A 141 -3.52 2.20 7.70
CA TYR A 141 -4.47 1.43 6.90
C TYR A 141 -4.14 -0.06 6.87
N CYS A 142 -2.85 -0.41 6.83
CA CYS A 142 -2.37 -1.79 6.87
C CYS A 142 -2.20 -2.34 8.29
N ALA A 143 -2.80 -1.71 9.31
CA ALA A 143 -2.70 -2.07 10.72
C ALA A 143 -1.25 -2.17 11.27
N VAL A 144 -0.34 -1.36 10.73
CA VAL A 144 0.99 -1.17 11.32
C VAL A 144 0.83 -0.27 12.54
N THR A 145 1.11 -0.81 13.73
CA THR A 145 0.77 -0.13 14.99
C THR A 145 1.86 0.82 15.49
N GLN A 146 3.11 0.61 15.06
CA GLN A 146 4.26 1.44 15.38
C GLN A 146 5.28 1.37 14.24
N TRP A 147 5.98 2.47 13.97
CA TRP A 147 7.07 2.53 13.02
C TRP A 147 8.25 3.33 13.59
N PRO A 148 9.48 3.00 13.19
CA PRO A 148 10.64 3.77 13.59
C PRO A 148 10.60 5.19 12.96
N PRO A 149 11.42 6.13 13.46
CA PRO A 149 11.49 7.48 12.91
C PRO A 149 11.72 7.45 11.39
N ILE A 150 11.05 8.34 10.67
CA ILE A 150 11.28 8.52 9.24
C ILE A 150 12.38 9.56 9.08
N GLN A 151 13.52 9.14 8.52
CA GLN A 151 14.66 10.00 8.28
C GLN A 151 14.63 10.51 6.86
N THR A 152 14.58 11.83 6.70
CA THR A 152 14.62 12.47 5.40
C THR A 152 16.04 12.71 4.95
N SER A 153 16.27 12.51 3.66
CA SER A 153 17.50 12.89 2.97
C SER A 153 17.14 13.60 1.67
N LEU A 154 18.04 14.47 1.19
CA LEU A 154 17.86 15.18 -0.07
C LEU A 154 18.10 14.23 -1.25
#